data_AF-W1V008-F1
#
_entry.id   AF-W1V008-F1
#
_cell.length_a   1.000
_cell.length_b   1.000
_cell.length_c   1.000
_cell.angle_alpha   90.00
_cell.angle_beta   90.00
_cell.angle_gamma   90.00
#
_symmetry.space_group_name_H-M   'P 1'
#
loop_
_entity.id
_entity.type
_entity.pdbx_description
1 polymer ?
#
loop_
_entity_poly.entity_id
_entity_poly.type
_entity_poly.pdbx_seq_one_letter_code
_entity_poly.pdbx_strand_id
1 'polypeptide(L)'
;MLKSKEAYEFICKGINRKDKFDEFETLFGQYKNDTTEDTVNIKKVKQRDNDGDIKRFAANFYKSSIVNYKGYVQGASQADKNRYSEVIASTLLSKNLLKTWTDLKPVRSNHFDTNHSPSEIVDMKKLQGTNRKEEILAKLLFYQREVDGLGYIFDYQTPLKATQNDSYGKIDLLGYNTDDDCYSVIELKYRPSGSEETLLRCVLEAYTYYKLLDLKQIKSDVDHAGIKALKKELPKYKHTDKSELVILFDEKSCTDDDGGVETNLLLRIDPVVVDKPNYPSKTVVSQQYKECQELINPSKRKNLRALCEAILKQESKLKQIRFVVLRIEDIDKAVPLKNVQNWSSELDRSYRAETLLTIPSKG
;
A
#
# COMPACT_ATOMS: atom_id res chain seq x y z
N MET A 1 21.97 13.19 14.98
CA MET A 1 20.89 12.48 14.26
C MET A 1 20.42 11.36 15.18
N LEU A 2 19.11 11.19 15.40
CA LEU A 2 18.62 10.11 16.28
C LEU A 2 18.95 8.75 15.65
N LYS A 3 19.43 7.78 16.43
CA LYS A 3 19.72 6.43 15.91
C LYS A 3 18.44 5.63 15.75
N SER A 4 18.37 4.70 14.80
CA SER A 4 17.18 3.85 14.56
C SER A 4 16.75 3.05 15.75
N LYS A 5 17.75 2.55 16.48
CA LYS A 5 17.53 1.79 17.70
C LYS A 5 16.81 2.64 18.73
N GLU A 6 17.23 3.89 18.92
CA GLU A 6 16.57 4.85 19.81
C GLU A 6 15.16 5.21 19.30
N ALA A 7 15.00 5.41 17.99
CA ALA A 7 13.70 5.68 17.38
C ALA A 7 12.68 4.56 17.65
N TYR A 8 13.07 3.31 17.39
CA TYR A 8 12.23 2.14 17.64
C TYR A 8 11.98 1.93 19.13
N GLU A 9 12.98 2.16 19.99
CA GLU A 9 12.83 2.08 21.44
C GLU A 9 11.78 3.07 21.97
N PHE A 10 11.76 4.32 21.46
CA PHE A 10 10.73 5.29 21.84
C PHE A 10 9.33 4.79 21.53
N ILE A 11 9.15 4.15 20.37
CA ILE A 11 7.86 3.61 19.95
C ILE A 11 7.46 2.45 20.85
N CYS A 12 8.32 1.46 21.04
CA CYS A 12 8.09 0.32 21.93
C CYS A 12 7.77 0.76 23.36
N LYS A 13 8.48 1.77 23.89
CA LYS A 13 8.19 2.36 25.20
C LYS A 13 6.81 3.04 25.23
N GLY A 14 6.48 3.82 24.20
CA GLY A 14 5.20 4.53 24.09
C GLY A 14 4.00 3.59 24.16
N ILE A 15 4.09 2.42 23.52
CA ILE A 15 3.01 1.42 23.49
C ILE A 15 3.09 0.38 24.61
N ASN A 16 3.95 0.56 25.62
CA ASN A 16 4.17 -0.40 26.70
C ASN A 16 4.56 -1.82 26.22
N ARG A 17 5.37 -1.91 25.16
CA ARG A 17 5.85 -3.16 24.56
C ARG A 17 7.36 -3.18 24.43
N LYS A 18 8.05 -3.00 25.56
CA LYS A 18 9.52 -3.10 25.62
C LYS A 18 10.02 -4.49 25.21
N ASP A 19 9.21 -5.52 25.42
CA ASP A 19 9.46 -6.89 24.96
C ASP A 19 9.60 -7.00 23.43
N LYS A 20 9.06 -6.03 22.66
CA LYS A 20 9.19 -6.00 21.20
C LYS A 20 10.43 -5.31 20.69
N PHE A 21 11.26 -4.77 21.58
CA PHE A 21 12.51 -4.13 21.20
C PHE A 21 13.51 -5.13 20.58
N ASP A 22 13.45 -6.40 20.99
CA ASP A 22 14.33 -7.45 20.47
C ASP A 22 14.05 -7.78 18.99
N GLU A 23 12.87 -7.39 18.46
CA GLU A 23 12.56 -7.49 17.03
C GLU A 23 13.38 -6.49 16.18
N PHE A 24 14.06 -5.52 16.80
CA PHE A 24 14.80 -4.48 16.10
C PHE A 24 15.86 -5.05 15.16
N GLU A 25 16.70 -5.95 15.66
CA GLU A 25 17.81 -6.52 14.86
C GLU A 25 17.27 -7.35 13.69
N THR A 26 16.13 -8.03 13.84
CA THR A 26 15.52 -8.79 12.74
C THR A 26 14.89 -7.89 11.68
N LEU A 27 14.23 -6.80 12.10
CA LEU A 27 13.48 -5.91 11.21
C LEU A 27 14.37 -4.87 10.52
N PHE A 28 15.42 -4.43 11.21
CA PHE A 28 16.26 -3.29 10.80
C PHE A 28 17.75 -3.63 10.75
N GLY A 29 18.16 -4.77 11.32
CA GLY A 29 19.53 -5.26 11.27
C GLY A 29 19.76 -6.04 9.97
N GLN A 30 20.53 -5.44 9.05
CA GLN A 30 21.28 -6.21 8.07
C GLN A 30 22.75 -5.83 8.15
N TYR A 31 23.60 -6.81 8.44
CA TYR A 31 25.03 -6.71 8.25
C TYR A 31 25.32 -6.60 6.76
N LYS A 32 26.08 -5.58 6.35
CA LYS A 32 26.90 -5.73 5.14
C LYS A 32 28.07 -6.62 5.54
N ASN A 33 28.03 -7.90 5.19
CA ASN A 33 29.27 -8.63 4.94
C ASN A 33 29.76 -8.20 3.55
N ASP A 34 30.28 -6.98 3.44
CA ASP A 34 31.24 -6.68 2.36
C ASP A 34 32.57 -7.31 2.81
N THR A 35 32.72 -8.61 2.53
CA THR A 35 34.02 -9.28 2.55
C THR A 35 34.20 -10.01 1.23
N THR A 36 34.55 -9.26 0.19
CA THR A 36 35.63 -9.71 -0.68
C THR A 36 36.92 -9.49 0.11
N GLU A 37 37.43 -10.55 0.72
CA GLU A 37 38.84 -10.95 0.69
C GLU A 37 39.12 -12.06 1.71
N ASP A 38 40.05 -12.91 1.30
CA ASP A 38 40.45 -14.18 1.88
C ASP A 38 40.82 -14.14 3.37
N THR A 39 40.48 -15.23 4.06
CA THR A 39 41.12 -15.81 5.26
C THR A 39 41.50 -14.90 6.45
N VAL A 40 41.28 -15.47 7.65
CA VAL A 40 41.91 -15.13 8.95
C VAL A 40 41.08 -14.27 9.92
N ASN A 41 40.68 -14.95 11.01
CA ASN A 41 40.37 -14.46 12.35
C ASN A 41 39.21 -13.44 12.52
N ILE A 42 38.08 -14.00 12.97
CA ILE A 42 36.92 -13.29 13.52
C ILE A 42 37.36 -12.51 14.78
N LYS A 43 37.82 -11.28 14.60
CA LYS A 43 37.74 -10.24 15.64
C LYS A 43 36.43 -9.47 15.40
N LYS A 44 35.59 -9.38 16.43
CA LYS A 44 34.43 -8.48 16.48
C LYS A 44 34.89 -7.04 16.17
N VAL A 45 34.78 -6.63 14.91
CA VAL A 45 35.08 -5.26 14.49
C VAL A 45 33.91 -4.37 14.91
N LYS A 46 34.26 -3.28 15.59
CA LYS A 46 33.36 -2.27 16.16
C LYS A 46 32.39 -1.70 15.12
N GLN A 47 31.15 -1.49 15.57
CA GLN A 47 30.10 -0.70 14.92
C GLN A 47 30.69 0.57 14.29
N ARG A 48 30.60 0.69 12.97
CA ARG A 48 30.56 2.01 12.33
C ARG A 48 29.09 2.41 12.24
N ASP A 49 28.65 3.18 13.23
CA ASP A 49 27.58 4.16 13.04
C ASP A 49 27.88 4.94 11.75
N ASN A 50 26.89 5.12 10.84
CA ASN A 50 26.83 6.23 9.86
C ASN A 50 25.61 6.06 8.93
N ASP A 51 24.58 6.91 9.09
CA ASP A 51 23.42 7.20 8.20
C ASP A 51 22.54 6.07 7.63
N GLY A 52 23.05 4.84 7.46
CA GLY A 52 22.32 3.69 6.92
C GLY A 52 21.24 3.17 7.87
N ASP A 53 21.44 3.34 9.17
CA ASP A 53 20.51 2.81 10.17
C ASP A 53 19.16 3.50 10.08
N ILE A 54 19.10 4.84 10.05
CA ILE A 54 17.83 5.59 10.18
C ILE A 54 16.96 5.49 8.93
N LYS A 55 17.59 5.34 7.77
CA LYS A 55 16.90 4.99 6.52
C LYS A 55 16.25 3.61 6.61
N ARG A 56 16.91 2.62 7.23
CA ARG A 56 16.35 1.28 7.41
C ARG A 56 15.12 1.30 8.30
N PHE A 57 15.12 2.14 9.34
CA PHE A 57 13.92 2.36 10.16
C PHE A 57 12.76 2.82 9.28
N ALA A 58 12.89 3.96 8.58
CA ALA A 58 11.83 4.48 7.72
C ALA A 58 11.39 3.47 6.63
N ALA A 59 12.36 2.81 6.00
CA ALA A 59 12.14 1.80 4.97
C ALA A 59 11.37 0.55 5.40
N ASN A 60 11.44 0.16 6.68
CA ASN A 60 10.92 -1.11 7.16
C ASN A 60 9.89 -0.98 8.29
N PHE A 61 9.69 0.21 8.85
CA PHE A 61 8.86 0.38 10.05
C PHE A 61 7.41 -0.10 9.84
N TYR A 62 6.84 0.11 8.65
CA TYR A 62 5.49 -0.37 8.29
C TYR A 62 5.36 -1.91 8.30
N LYS A 63 6.48 -2.65 8.28
CA LYS A 63 6.50 -4.13 8.37
C LYS A 63 6.51 -4.64 9.80
N SER A 64 6.82 -3.77 10.77
CA SER A 64 6.85 -4.16 12.17
C SER A 64 5.45 -4.60 12.62
N SER A 65 5.37 -5.71 13.37
CA SER A 65 4.10 -6.22 13.88
C SER A 65 3.34 -5.17 14.71
N ILE A 66 4.06 -4.27 15.40
CA ILE A 66 3.50 -3.29 16.32
C ILE A 66 2.67 -2.22 15.62
N VAL A 67 2.97 -1.89 14.34
CA VAL A 67 2.12 -0.93 13.59
C VAL A 67 0.76 -1.52 13.26
N ASN A 68 0.64 -2.85 13.33
CA ASN A 68 -0.60 -3.56 13.08
C ASN A 68 -1.39 -3.90 14.35
N TYR A 69 -0.97 -3.42 15.53
CA TYR A 69 -1.69 -3.68 16.76
C TYR A 69 -3.03 -2.94 16.80
N LYS A 70 -4.06 -3.68 17.22
CA LYS A 70 -5.43 -3.21 17.35
C LYS A 70 -5.78 -2.97 18.81
N GLY A 71 -6.81 -2.17 19.05
CA GLY A 71 -7.27 -1.84 20.40
C GLY A 71 -6.36 -0.85 21.12
N TYR A 72 -6.21 -1.03 22.43
CA TYR A 72 -5.60 -0.06 23.34
C TYR A 72 -4.30 -0.59 23.95
N VAL A 73 -3.37 0.34 24.23
CA VAL A 73 -2.13 0.05 24.95
C VAL A 73 -2.42 -0.67 26.27
N GLN A 74 -1.75 -1.79 26.51
CA GLN A 74 -1.94 -2.58 27.72
C GLN A 74 -1.65 -1.77 28.98
N GLY A 75 -2.58 -1.79 29.94
CA GLY A 75 -2.50 -1.03 31.19
C GLY A 75 -2.94 0.44 31.09
N ALA A 76 -3.26 0.94 29.89
CA ALA A 76 -3.86 2.25 29.71
C ALA A 76 -5.39 2.18 29.77
N SER A 77 -6.04 3.31 30.08
CA SER A 77 -7.50 3.41 29.97
C SER A 77 -7.95 3.27 28.51
N GLN A 78 -9.14 2.72 28.28
CA GLN A 78 -9.73 2.56 26.94
C GLN A 78 -10.28 3.88 26.39
N ALA A 79 -9.38 4.85 26.19
CA ALA A 79 -9.66 6.12 25.56
C ALA A 79 -9.03 6.16 24.17
N ASP A 80 -9.65 6.87 23.21
CA ASP A 80 -9.19 6.91 21.82
C ASP A 80 -7.70 7.29 21.68
N LYS A 81 -7.22 8.26 22.47
CA LYS A 81 -5.80 8.66 22.53
C LYS A 81 -4.81 7.53 22.91
N ASN A 82 -5.29 6.47 23.55
CA ASN A 82 -4.50 5.34 24.03
C ASN A 82 -4.58 4.13 23.08
N ARG A 83 -5.23 4.25 21.92
CA ARG A 83 -5.16 3.22 20.87
C ARG A 83 -3.72 3.08 20.39
N TYR A 84 -3.29 1.86 20.08
CA TYR A 84 -1.91 1.62 19.62
C TYR A 84 -1.53 2.54 18.46
N SER A 85 -2.39 2.65 17.44
CA SER A 85 -2.11 3.50 16.29
C SER A 85 -2.04 4.99 16.63
N GLU A 86 -2.83 5.47 17.58
CA GLU A 86 -2.80 6.86 18.04
C GLU A 86 -1.52 7.17 18.82
N VAL A 87 -1.06 6.23 19.66
CA VAL A 87 0.18 6.38 20.44
C VAL A 87 1.41 6.32 19.53
N ILE A 88 1.43 5.41 18.55
CA ILE A 88 2.52 5.33 17.57
C ILE A 88 2.56 6.60 16.72
N ALA A 89 1.43 7.05 16.17
CA ALA A 89 1.35 8.29 15.40
C ALA A 89 1.82 9.50 16.21
N SER A 90 1.37 9.62 17.47
CA SER A 90 1.83 10.69 18.39
C SER A 90 3.33 10.61 18.65
N THR A 91 3.89 9.41 18.81
CA THR A 91 5.33 9.22 19.05
C THR A 91 6.14 9.62 17.82
N LEU A 92 5.71 9.22 16.61
CA LEU A 92 6.36 9.61 15.35
C LEU A 92 6.44 11.14 15.20
N LEU A 93 5.38 11.85 15.59
CA LEU A 93 5.31 13.31 15.51
C LEU A 93 6.12 13.99 16.62
N SER A 94 5.85 13.65 17.89
CA SER A 94 6.47 14.30 19.05
C SER A 94 7.98 14.07 19.17
N LYS A 95 8.48 12.96 18.63
CA LYS A 95 9.92 12.65 18.55
C LYS A 95 10.53 13.04 17.22
N ASN A 96 9.77 13.70 16.33
CA ASN A 96 10.22 14.15 15.01
C ASN A 96 10.81 13.00 14.15
N LEU A 97 10.26 11.79 14.29
CA LEU A 97 10.72 10.60 13.57
C LEU A 97 10.21 10.57 12.13
N LEU A 98 9.08 11.22 11.83
CA LEU A 98 8.55 11.28 10.47
C LEU A 98 9.55 11.88 9.47
N LYS A 99 10.40 12.81 9.93
CA LYS A 99 11.46 13.42 9.11
C LYS A 99 12.41 12.38 8.51
N THR A 100 12.56 11.21 9.14
CA THR A 100 13.44 10.15 8.62
C THR A 100 13.02 9.62 7.24
N TRP A 101 11.75 9.79 6.85
CA TRP A 101 11.29 9.47 5.49
C TRP A 101 11.84 10.41 4.42
N THR A 102 12.27 11.64 4.75
CA THR A 102 12.84 12.56 3.75
C THR A 102 14.16 12.08 3.18
N ASP A 103 14.84 11.18 3.89
CA ASP A 103 16.14 10.66 3.51
C ASP A 103 16.05 9.39 2.64
N LEU A 104 14.84 8.84 2.49
CA LEU A 104 14.55 7.76 1.56
C LEU A 104 14.65 8.26 0.12
N LYS A 105 15.26 7.43 -0.73
CA LYS A 105 15.42 7.68 -2.16
C LYS A 105 15.16 6.39 -2.92
N PRO A 106 14.71 6.47 -4.19
CA PRO A 106 14.64 5.31 -5.06
C PRO A 106 15.96 4.55 -5.07
N VAL A 107 15.88 3.23 -4.89
CA VAL A 107 17.06 2.34 -4.95
C VAL A 107 17.19 1.66 -6.31
N ARG A 108 16.06 1.46 -7.01
CA ARG A 108 15.99 0.88 -8.35
C ARG A 108 16.17 1.97 -9.40
N SER A 109 16.95 1.69 -10.44
CA SER A 109 17.22 2.65 -11.52
C SER A 109 16.07 2.80 -12.51
N ASN A 110 15.30 1.75 -12.75
CA ASN A 110 14.11 1.76 -13.60
C ASN A 110 12.98 0.95 -12.93
N HIS A 111 11.88 1.59 -12.57
CA HIS A 111 10.71 0.96 -11.97
C HIS A 111 9.80 0.28 -13.00
N PHE A 112 9.89 0.71 -14.26
CA PHE A 112 8.97 0.36 -15.34
C PHE A 112 9.60 -0.62 -16.35
N ASP A 113 10.63 -1.36 -15.94
CA ASP A 113 11.15 -2.52 -16.68
C ASP A 113 10.32 -3.78 -16.41
N THR A 114 9.00 -3.63 -16.47
CA THR A 114 8.02 -4.68 -16.34
C THR A 114 7.49 -5.05 -17.72
N ASN A 115 7.04 -6.30 -17.88
CA ASN A 115 6.37 -6.73 -19.12
C ASN A 115 4.87 -6.41 -19.09
N HIS A 116 4.43 -5.49 -18.22
CA HIS A 116 3.02 -5.18 -18.03
C HIS A 116 2.48 -4.52 -19.30
N SER A 117 1.64 -5.26 -20.01
CA SER A 117 0.99 -4.77 -21.21
C SER A 117 -0.52 -4.81 -21.00
N PRO A 118 -1.20 -3.71 -21.30
CA PRO A 118 -2.66 -3.73 -21.29
C PRO A 118 -3.28 -4.47 -22.47
N SER A 119 -2.46 -5.01 -23.36
CA SER A 119 -2.87 -5.92 -24.42
C SER A 119 -2.45 -7.37 -24.13
N GLU A 120 -1.87 -7.63 -22.95
CA GLU A 120 -1.49 -8.98 -22.53
C GLU A 120 -2.76 -9.84 -22.41
N ILE A 121 -2.77 -10.97 -23.12
CA ILE A 121 -3.83 -11.95 -22.98
C ILE A 121 -3.57 -12.81 -21.74
N VAL A 122 -4.50 -12.80 -20.80
CA VAL A 122 -4.43 -13.56 -19.55
C VAL A 122 -5.40 -14.73 -19.57
N ASP A 123 -4.91 -15.92 -19.23
CA ASP A 123 -5.76 -17.11 -19.03
C ASP A 123 -6.38 -17.10 -17.62
N MET A 124 -7.70 -17.28 -17.53
CA MET A 124 -8.44 -17.44 -16.28
C MET A 124 -7.84 -18.49 -15.33
N LYS A 125 -7.32 -19.59 -15.86
CA LYS A 125 -6.70 -20.63 -15.02
C LYS A 125 -5.47 -20.11 -14.27
N LYS A 126 -4.71 -19.18 -14.86
CA LYS A 126 -3.56 -18.55 -14.20
C LYS A 126 -4.01 -17.62 -13.07
N LEU A 127 -5.12 -16.90 -13.26
CA LEU A 127 -5.68 -16.04 -12.22
C LEU A 127 -6.24 -16.87 -11.06
N GLN A 128 -6.89 -18.01 -11.33
CA GLN A 128 -7.44 -18.87 -10.28
C GLN A 128 -6.40 -19.64 -9.48
N GLY A 129 -5.36 -20.14 -10.15
CA GLY A 129 -4.33 -20.98 -9.54
C GLY A 129 -3.43 -20.28 -8.52
N THR A 130 -3.59 -18.96 -8.32
CA THR A 130 -2.83 -18.21 -7.31
C THR A 130 -3.69 -17.83 -6.10
N ASN A 131 -3.09 -17.95 -4.92
CA ASN A 131 -3.65 -17.49 -3.65
C ASN A 131 -3.40 -16.00 -3.41
N ARG A 132 -2.73 -15.30 -4.33
CA ARG A 132 -2.42 -13.88 -4.24
C ARG A 132 -3.59 -13.01 -4.73
N LYS A 133 -4.68 -13.04 -3.97
CA LYS A 133 -5.97 -12.45 -4.39
C LYS A 133 -5.92 -10.92 -4.56
N GLU A 134 -5.12 -10.23 -3.75
CA GLU A 134 -4.84 -8.79 -3.89
C GLU A 134 -4.12 -8.48 -5.21
N GLU A 135 -3.09 -9.26 -5.58
CA GLU A 135 -2.38 -9.10 -6.86
C GLU A 135 -3.29 -9.36 -8.07
N ILE A 136 -4.21 -10.33 -7.98
CA ILE A 136 -5.21 -10.58 -9.03
C ILE A 136 -6.12 -9.36 -9.19
N LEU A 137 -6.63 -8.82 -8.08
CA LEU A 137 -7.51 -7.66 -8.13
C LEU A 137 -6.80 -6.44 -8.73
N ALA A 138 -5.54 -6.19 -8.35
CA ALA A 138 -4.73 -5.13 -8.95
C ALA A 138 -4.61 -5.30 -10.48
N LYS A 139 -4.36 -6.53 -10.97
CA LYS A 139 -4.31 -6.82 -12.41
C LYS A 139 -5.62 -6.49 -13.13
N LEU A 140 -6.76 -6.81 -12.51
CA LEU A 140 -8.06 -6.58 -13.14
C LEU A 140 -8.42 -5.10 -13.18
N LEU A 141 -8.08 -4.34 -12.12
CA LEU A 141 -8.19 -2.88 -12.12
C LEU A 141 -7.30 -2.26 -13.21
N PHE A 142 -6.09 -2.79 -13.43
CA PHE A 142 -5.24 -2.38 -14.53
C PHE A 142 -5.87 -2.67 -15.91
N TYR A 143 -6.50 -3.84 -16.11
CA TYR A 143 -7.14 -4.18 -17.37
C TYR A 143 -8.43 -3.39 -17.65
N GLN A 144 -9.14 -2.97 -16.61
CA GLN A 144 -10.27 -2.05 -16.76
C GLN A 144 -9.83 -0.65 -17.25
N ARG A 145 -8.57 -0.26 -16.99
CA ARG A 145 -7.96 1.03 -17.32
C ARG A 145 -8.55 2.17 -16.51
N GLU A 146 -9.73 2.64 -16.89
CA GLU A 146 -10.43 3.72 -16.20
C GLU A 146 -11.32 3.12 -15.11
N VAL A 147 -10.98 3.44 -13.87
CA VAL A 147 -11.78 3.07 -12.70
C VAL A 147 -12.43 4.36 -12.20
N ASP A 148 -13.76 4.43 -12.29
CA ASP A 148 -14.53 5.59 -11.83
C ASP A 148 -14.14 5.91 -10.37
N GLY A 149 -13.89 7.18 -10.08
CA GLY A 149 -13.37 7.66 -8.81
C GLY A 149 -11.86 7.45 -8.55
N LEU A 150 -11.11 6.59 -9.27
CA LEU A 150 -9.63 6.52 -9.17
C LEU A 150 -8.92 7.17 -10.36
N GLY A 151 -9.51 7.13 -11.55
CA GLY A 151 -8.90 7.57 -12.80
C GLY A 151 -8.26 6.42 -13.58
N TYR A 152 -7.21 6.74 -14.36
CA TYR A 152 -6.60 5.81 -15.30
C TYR A 152 -5.45 5.02 -14.65
N ILE A 153 -5.60 3.71 -14.50
CA ILE A 153 -4.58 2.80 -13.99
C ILE A 153 -3.61 2.44 -15.12
N PHE A 154 -2.32 2.73 -14.92
CA PHE A 154 -1.29 2.55 -15.95
C PHE A 154 -0.19 1.56 -15.57
N ASP A 155 -0.12 1.11 -14.32
CA ASP A 155 0.79 0.05 -13.90
C ASP A 155 0.26 -0.64 -12.64
N TYR A 156 0.76 -1.83 -12.35
CA TYR A 156 0.42 -2.62 -11.17
C TYR A 156 1.64 -3.39 -10.69
N GLN A 157 1.72 -3.74 -9.41
CA GLN A 157 2.82 -4.53 -8.83
C GLN A 157 4.22 -3.99 -9.21
N THR A 158 4.36 -2.66 -9.25
CA THR A 158 5.58 -1.96 -9.70
C THR A 158 6.71 -2.19 -8.68
N PRO A 159 7.85 -2.79 -9.08
CA PRO A 159 8.93 -3.12 -8.17
C PRO A 159 9.69 -1.91 -7.65
N LEU A 160 9.96 -1.89 -6.34
CA LEU A 160 10.79 -0.85 -5.71
C LEU A 160 12.23 -1.31 -5.43
N LYS A 161 12.44 -2.63 -5.32
CA LYS A 161 13.75 -3.22 -5.05
C LYS A 161 14.70 -3.17 -6.25
N ALA A 162 15.97 -2.91 -6.00
CA ALA A 162 17.04 -3.07 -6.98
C ALA A 162 17.54 -4.52 -7.01
N THR A 163 17.68 -5.15 -5.84
CA THR A 163 18.18 -6.52 -5.70
C THR A 163 17.17 -7.43 -5.01
N GLN A 164 17.36 -8.75 -5.08
CA GLN A 164 16.51 -9.70 -4.34
C GLN A 164 16.65 -9.58 -2.82
N ASN A 165 17.79 -9.07 -2.33
CA ASN A 165 18.09 -8.90 -0.91
C ASN A 165 17.48 -7.63 -0.32
N ASP A 166 17.05 -6.69 -1.16
CA ASP A 166 16.37 -5.50 -0.66
C ASP A 166 15.01 -5.92 -0.10
N SER A 167 14.68 -5.40 1.07
CA SER A 167 13.45 -5.75 1.75
C SER A 167 12.21 -5.08 1.13
N TYR A 168 12.36 -4.15 0.18
CA TYR A 168 11.27 -3.33 -0.34
C TYR A 168 10.21 -4.15 -1.09
N GLY A 169 8.96 -3.75 -0.89
CA GLY A 169 7.80 -4.34 -1.56
C GLY A 169 7.64 -3.90 -3.02
N LYS A 170 6.40 -4.01 -3.48
CA LYS A 170 5.93 -3.53 -4.78
C LYS A 170 4.77 -2.59 -4.54
N ILE A 171 4.62 -1.56 -5.36
CA ILE A 171 3.41 -0.73 -5.35
C ILE A 171 2.31 -1.53 -6.00
N ASP A 172 1.15 -1.65 -5.34
CA ASP A 172 0.06 -2.46 -5.88
C ASP A 172 -0.46 -1.90 -7.19
N LEU A 173 -0.69 -0.59 -7.24
CA LEU A 173 -1.27 0.11 -8.37
C LEU A 173 -0.67 1.51 -8.53
N LEU A 174 -0.44 1.90 -9.78
CA LEU A 174 -0.14 3.27 -10.17
C LEU A 174 -1.21 3.79 -11.12
N GLY A 175 -1.73 4.98 -10.82
CA GLY A 175 -2.80 5.61 -11.57
C GLY A 175 -2.58 7.08 -11.86
N TYR A 176 -3.40 7.65 -12.73
CA TYR A 176 -3.52 9.08 -12.99
C TYR A 176 -4.94 9.51 -12.63
N ASN A 177 -5.08 10.29 -11.55
CA ASN A 177 -6.33 10.88 -11.14
C ASN A 177 -6.64 12.07 -12.05
N THR A 178 -7.64 11.89 -12.90
CA THR A 178 -8.05 12.86 -13.93
C THR A 178 -8.73 14.10 -13.36
N ASP A 179 -9.33 14.00 -12.19
CA ASP A 179 -10.05 15.11 -11.57
C ASP A 179 -9.07 16.08 -10.89
N ASP A 180 -7.95 15.54 -10.40
CA ASP A 180 -6.94 16.28 -9.65
C ASP A 180 -5.62 16.52 -10.41
N ASP A 181 -5.48 16.00 -11.63
CA ASP A 181 -4.26 16.08 -12.44
C ASP A 181 -2.99 15.68 -11.65
N CYS A 182 -3.04 14.50 -11.02
CA CYS A 182 -1.94 13.97 -10.21
C CYS A 182 -1.77 12.45 -10.39
N TYR A 183 -0.56 11.95 -10.11
CA TYR A 183 -0.30 10.50 -10.07
C TYR A 183 -0.71 9.90 -8.74
N SER A 184 -1.39 8.77 -8.76
CA SER A 184 -1.84 8.05 -7.58
C SER A 184 -0.87 6.91 -7.28
N VAL A 185 -0.28 6.92 -6.08
CA VAL A 185 0.37 5.75 -5.48
C VAL A 185 -0.69 5.05 -4.64
N ILE A 186 -1.18 3.92 -5.13
CA ILE A 186 -2.33 3.23 -4.57
C ILE A 186 -1.86 1.99 -3.83
N GLU A 187 -2.11 1.95 -2.54
CA GLU A 187 -1.96 0.79 -1.68
C GLU A 187 -3.31 0.08 -1.59
N LEU A 188 -3.39 -1.12 -2.17
CA LEU A 188 -4.62 -1.91 -2.23
C LEU A 188 -4.60 -2.91 -1.07
N LYS A 189 -5.58 -2.82 -0.19
CA LYS A 189 -5.80 -3.81 0.87
C LYS A 189 -7.04 -4.62 0.54
N TYR A 190 -6.82 -5.82 0.05
CA TYR A 190 -7.89 -6.76 -0.27
C TYR A 190 -7.53 -8.18 0.11
N ARG A 191 -8.38 -8.76 0.95
CA ARG A 191 -8.41 -10.21 1.16
C ARG A 191 -9.85 -10.69 1.09
N PRO A 192 -10.11 -11.84 0.45
CA PRO A 192 -11.41 -12.48 0.47
C PRO A 192 -12.10 -12.54 1.84
N SER A 193 -11.34 -12.84 2.90
CA SER A 193 -11.83 -12.86 4.29
C SER A 193 -11.66 -11.53 5.05
N GLY A 194 -11.11 -10.52 4.39
CA GLY A 194 -10.91 -9.17 4.94
C GLY A 194 -9.47 -8.94 5.32
N SER A 195 -8.95 -7.78 4.97
CA SER A 195 -7.62 -7.41 5.41
C SER A 195 -7.67 -7.02 6.89
N GLU A 196 -6.85 -7.70 7.70
CA GLU A 196 -6.73 -7.43 9.12
C GLU A 196 -5.78 -6.26 9.42
N GLU A 197 -5.31 -5.52 8.40
CA GLU A 197 -4.33 -4.47 8.57
C GLU A 197 -4.92 -3.14 9.11
N THR A 198 -4.17 -2.42 9.95
CA THR A 198 -4.58 -1.11 10.47
C THR A 198 -4.37 -0.01 9.43
N LEU A 199 -5.14 1.09 9.51
CA LEU A 199 -4.91 2.24 8.63
C LEU A 199 -3.55 2.89 8.86
N LEU A 200 -3.02 2.86 10.09
CA LEU A 200 -1.67 3.35 10.38
C LEU A 200 -0.63 2.62 9.51
N ARG A 201 -0.70 1.29 9.47
CA ARG A 201 0.21 0.49 8.66
C ARG A 201 0.09 0.83 7.18
N CYS A 202 -1.14 0.89 6.66
CA CYS A 202 -1.41 1.21 5.26
C CYS A 202 -0.86 2.59 4.86
N VAL A 203 -1.08 3.62 5.70
CA VAL A 203 -0.57 4.99 5.44
C VAL A 203 0.95 5.02 5.44
N LEU A 204 1.60 4.35 6.39
CA LEU A 204 3.07 4.30 6.46
C LEU A 204 3.67 3.52 5.28
N GLU A 205 3.01 2.44 4.85
CA GLU A 205 3.41 1.64 3.68
C GLU A 205 3.33 2.47 2.39
N ALA A 206 2.16 3.03 2.09
CA ALA A 206 1.95 3.89 0.93
C ALA A 206 2.93 5.07 0.89
N TYR A 207 3.16 5.71 2.04
CA TYR A 207 4.12 6.82 2.12
C TYR A 207 5.56 6.35 1.89
N THR A 208 5.95 5.20 2.43
CA THR A 208 7.28 4.61 2.20
C THR A 208 7.48 4.32 0.70
N TYR A 209 6.47 3.75 0.04
CA TYR A 209 6.52 3.45 -1.39
C TYR A 209 6.60 4.71 -2.25
N TYR A 210 5.84 5.75 -1.90
CA TYR A 210 5.96 7.06 -2.53
C TYR A 210 7.39 7.63 -2.47
N LYS A 211 8.08 7.50 -1.33
CA LYS A 211 9.47 7.96 -1.22
C LYS A 211 10.47 7.15 -2.05
N LEU A 212 10.17 5.89 -2.30
CA LEU A 212 11.03 4.96 -3.04
C LEU A 212 10.74 4.95 -4.54
N LEU A 213 9.65 5.57 -4.99
CA LEU A 213 9.27 5.68 -6.40
C LEU A 213 9.88 6.92 -7.05
N ASP A 214 10.56 6.74 -8.18
CA ASP A 214 10.96 7.86 -9.04
C ASP A 214 9.87 8.22 -10.06
N LEU A 215 8.96 9.11 -9.67
CA LEU A 215 7.90 9.62 -10.55
C LEU A 215 8.43 10.32 -11.82
N LYS A 216 9.70 10.77 -11.84
CA LYS A 216 10.26 11.40 -13.04
C LYS A 216 10.40 10.42 -14.19
N GLN A 217 10.49 9.11 -13.91
CA GLN A 217 10.58 8.08 -14.93
C GLN A 217 9.31 8.01 -15.80
N ILE A 218 8.17 8.48 -15.31
CA ILE A 218 6.93 8.59 -16.11
C ILE A 218 7.07 9.67 -17.20
N LYS A 219 7.83 10.74 -16.91
CA LYS A 219 8.07 11.82 -17.88
C LYS A 219 8.91 11.33 -19.05
N SER A 220 9.95 10.53 -18.79
CA SER A 220 10.84 10.01 -19.81
C SER A 220 10.09 9.17 -20.86
N ASP A 221 10.75 8.97 -22.00
CA ASP A 221 10.32 8.04 -23.05
C ASP A 221 10.61 6.58 -22.64
N VAL A 222 10.24 6.22 -21.41
CA VAL A 222 10.33 4.83 -20.95
C VAL A 222 9.49 3.96 -21.85
N ASP A 223 10.08 2.85 -22.30
CA ASP A 223 9.40 1.85 -23.11
C ASP A 223 8.50 0.97 -22.24
N HIS A 224 7.50 1.59 -21.61
CA HIS A 224 6.52 0.92 -20.77
C HIS A 224 5.14 1.05 -21.40
N ALA A 225 4.53 -0.10 -21.74
CA ALA A 225 3.29 -0.14 -22.50
C ALA A 225 2.13 0.58 -21.80
N GLY A 226 2.02 0.44 -20.47
CA GLY A 226 1.00 1.13 -19.68
C GLY A 226 1.15 2.66 -19.68
N ILE A 227 2.39 3.18 -19.64
CA ILE A 227 2.65 4.63 -19.70
C ILE A 227 2.41 5.17 -21.11
N LYS A 228 2.80 4.42 -22.14
CA LYS A 228 2.49 4.78 -23.54
C LYS A 228 0.98 4.83 -23.77
N ALA A 229 0.24 3.86 -23.23
CA ALA A 229 -1.21 3.83 -23.29
C ALA A 229 -1.82 5.03 -22.55
N LEU A 230 -1.39 5.33 -21.32
CA LEU A 230 -1.82 6.55 -20.60
C LEU A 230 -1.64 7.81 -21.47
N LYS A 231 -0.46 8.00 -22.06
CA LYS A 231 -0.13 9.19 -22.88
C LYS A 231 -0.93 9.27 -24.19
N LYS A 232 -1.35 8.13 -24.75
CA LYS A 232 -2.02 8.04 -26.06
C LYS A 232 -3.54 7.97 -25.96
N GLU A 233 -4.04 7.19 -25.01
CA GLU A 233 -5.44 6.81 -24.89
C GLU A 233 -6.24 7.79 -24.05
N LEU A 234 -5.61 8.47 -23.06
CA LEU A 234 -6.29 9.43 -22.20
C LEU A 234 -6.17 10.86 -22.79
N PRO A 235 -7.21 11.40 -23.45
CA PRO A 235 -7.08 12.66 -24.23
C PRO A 235 -6.76 13.88 -23.36
N LYS A 236 -7.13 13.83 -22.07
CA LYS A 236 -6.90 14.89 -21.09
C LYS A 236 -5.58 14.74 -20.34
N TYR A 237 -4.77 13.72 -20.65
CA TYR A 237 -3.52 13.51 -19.94
C TYR A 237 -2.62 14.74 -20.05
N LYS A 238 -2.22 15.25 -18.88
CA LYS A 238 -1.20 16.29 -18.76
C LYS A 238 -0.13 15.82 -17.81
N HIS A 239 1.13 15.89 -18.28
CA HIS A 239 2.23 15.60 -17.38
C HIS A 239 2.22 16.55 -16.18
N THR A 240 2.37 15.98 -15.00
CA THR A 240 2.36 16.65 -13.70
C THR A 240 3.51 16.13 -12.86
N ASP A 241 3.96 16.89 -11.87
CA ASP A 241 4.89 16.42 -10.84
C ASP A 241 4.20 16.20 -9.50
N LYS A 242 2.88 16.35 -9.48
CA LYS A 242 2.03 16.17 -8.32
C LYS A 242 1.58 14.71 -8.19
N SER A 243 1.34 14.31 -6.97
CA SER A 243 0.88 12.97 -6.64
C SER A 243 -0.12 12.97 -5.50
N GLU A 244 -0.73 11.82 -5.27
CA GLU A 244 -1.55 11.51 -4.09
C GLU A 244 -1.21 10.12 -3.56
N LEU A 245 -1.51 9.89 -2.29
CA LEU A 245 -1.55 8.54 -1.73
C LEU A 245 -3.01 8.09 -1.68
N VAL A 246 -3.27 6.88 -2.11
CA VAL A 246 -4.60 6.28 -2.05
C VAL A 246 -4.51 4.99 -1.25
N ILE A 247 -5.28 4.92 -0.16
CA ILE A 247 -5.49 3.68 0.58
C ILE A 247 -6.83 3.11 0.09
N LEU A 248 -6.75 2.07 -0.73
CA LEU A 248 -7.90 1.43 -1.38
C LEU A 248 -8.24 0.13 -0.65
N PHE A 249 -9.47 -0.03 -0.21
CA PHE A 249 -9.92 -1.22 0.54
C PHE A 249 -11.35 -1.60 0.20
N ASP A 250 -11.79 -2.79 0.61
CA ASP A 250 -13.18 -3.23 0.52
C ASP A 250 -14.00 -2.75 1.74
N GLU A 251 -15.31 -2.55 1.58
CA GLU A 251 -16.20 -2.30 2.74
C GLU A 251 -16.33 -3.56 3.58
N LYS A 252 -16.54 -4.69 2.90
CA LYS A 252 -16.95 -5.95 3.47
C LYS A 252 -16.27 -7.11 2.75
N SER A 253 -15.90 -8.09 3.55
CA SER A 253 -15.30 -9.35 3.14
C SER A 253 -16.16 -10.54 3.56
N CYS A 254 -15.86 -11.74 3.06
CA CYS A 254 -16.52 -12.97 3.50
C CYS A 254 -16.11 -13.31 4.94
N THR A 255 -16.96 -14.01 5.67
CA THR A 255 -16.51 -14.75 6.86
C THR A 255 -15.67 -15.95 6.44
N ASP A 256 -14.67 -16.31 7.25
CA ASP A 256 -13.90 -17.55 7.06
C ASP A 256 -14.84 -18.78 7.00
N ASP A 257 -15.88 -18.80 7.86
CA ASP A 257 -16.87 -19.87 7.98
C ASP A 257 -17.77 -20.07 6.73
N ASP A 258 -17.87 -19.09 5.84
CA ASP A 258 -18.64 -19.19 4.58
C ASP A 258 -17.72 -19.41 3.36
N GLY A 259 -16.53 -19.99 3.57
CA GLY A 259 -15.56 -20.22 2.49
C GLY A 259 -14.87 -18.93 2.04
N GLY A 260 -14.86 -17.91 2.89
CA GLY A 260 -14.24 -16.62 2.62
C GLY A 260 -12.75 -16.64 2.39
N VAL A 261 -12.06 -17.70 2.78
CA VAL A 261 -10.62 -17.88 2.48
C VAL A 261 -10.39 -18.17 0.99
N GLU A 262 -11.35 -18.83 0.33
CA GLU A 262 -11.21 -19.30 -1.05
C GLU A 262 -12.03 -18.49 -2.07
N THR A 263 -13.18 -17.97 -1.66
CA THR A 263 -14.13 -17.26 -2.54
C THR A 263 -13.75 -15.79 -2.72
N ASN A 264 -13.44 -15.38 -3.94
CA ASN A 264 -13.04 -14.01 -4.19
C ASN A 264 -14.29 -13.13 -4.46
N LEU A 265 -14.74 -12.36 -3.46
CA LEU A 265 -15.94 -11.52 -3.55
C LEU A 265 -15.97 -10.53 -4.70
N LEU A 266 -14.84 -9.87 -4.92
CA LEU A 266 -14.72 -8.90 -6.00
C LEU A 266 -14.63 -9.58 -7.36
N LEU A 267 -14.24 -10.86 -7.43
CA LEU A 267 -14.17 -11.61 -8.69
C LEU A 267 -15.38 -12.52 -8.93
N ARG A 268 -16.15 -12.84 -7.88
CA ARG A 268 -17.21 -13.88 -7.86
C ARG A 268 -16.77 -15.20 -8.48
N ILE A 269 -15.48 -15.50 -8.43
CA ILE A 269 -14.92 -16.71 -9.03
C ILE A 269 -15.10 -17.85 -8.03
N ASP A 270 -15.87 -18.86 -8.44
CA ASP A 270 -15.90 -20.14 -7.75
C ASP A 270 -14.58 -20.91 -8.03
N PRO A 271 -13.88 -21.42 -6.99
CA PRO A 271 -12.65 -22.18 -7.19
C PRO A 271 -12.88 -23.52 -7.92
N VAL A 272 -14.11 -24.04 -7.94
CA VAL A 272 -14.52 -25.30 -8.57
C VAL A 272 -15.15 -25.07 -9.94
N VAL A 273 -15.91 -23.98 -10.14
CA VAL A 273 -16.67 -23.71 -11.36
C VAL A 273 -16.35 -22.33 -11.96
N VAL A 274 -15.44 -22.32 -12.93
CA VAL A 274 -14.85 -21.13 -13.60
C VAL A 274 -15.83 -20.10 -14.14
N ASP A 275 -17.03 -20.51 -14.51
CA ASP A 275 -18.02 -19.72 -15.25
C ASP A 275 -19.27 -19.38 -14.42
N LYS A 276 -19.32 -19.77 -13.14
CA LYS A 276 -20.48 -19.50 -12.28
C LYS A 276 -20.17 -18.49 -11.17
N PRO A 277 -21.03 -17.48 -10.96
CA PRO A 277 -20.88 -16.57 -9.85
C PRO A 277 -21.17 -17.28 -8.52
N ASN A 278 -20.27 -17.10 -7.54
CA ASN A 278 -20.49 -17.57 -6.17
C ASN A 278 -20.67 -16.37 -5.22
N TYR A 279 -21.69 -16.42 -4.36
CA TYR A 279 -22.06 -15.35 -3.44
C TYR A 279 -21.98 -15.83 -1.98
N PRO A 280 -21.42 -15.02 -1.07
CA PRO A 280 -21.36 -15.37 0.34
C PRO A 280 -22.75 -15.34 0.96
N SER A 281 -22.95 -16.17 1.98
CA SER A 281 -24.15 -16.09 2.82
C SER A 281 -24.01 -14.99 3.91
N LYS A 282 -22.78 -14.70 4.37
CA LYS A 282 -22.46 -13.67 5.37
C LYS A 282 -21.22 -12.86 5.01
N THR A 283 -21.18 -11.61 5.48
CA THR A 283 -20.04 -10.70 5.31
C THR A 283 -19.65 -10.02 6.62
N VAL A 284 -18.38 -9.61 6.73
CA VAL A 284 -17.84 -8.82 7.83
C VAL A 284 -17.25 -7.52 7.30
N VAL A 285 -17.42 -6.43 8.06
CA VAL A 285 -16.85 -5.13 7.69
C VAL A 285 -15.33 -5.16 7.88
N SER A 286 -14.59 -4.70 6.87
CA SER A 286 -13.12 -4.69 6.88
C SER A 286 -12.55 -3.80 7.98
N GLN A 287 -11.33 -4.10 8.44
CA GLN A 287 -10.67 -3.32 9.47
C GLN A 287 -10.42 -1.88 9.01
N GLN A 288 -9.97 -1.71 7.76
CA GLN A 288 -9.66 -0.40 7.17
C GLN A 288 -10.92 0.45 7.07
N TYR A 289 -12.06 -0.13 6.66
CA TYR A 289 -13.32 0.61 6.61
C TYR A 289 -13.75 1.09 8.00
N LYS A 290 -13.70 0.22 9.03
CA LYS A 290 -14.02 0.61 10.43
C LYS A 290 -13.14 1.76 10.91
N GLU A 291 -11.82 1.65 10.73
CA GLU A 291 -10.90 2.70 11.15
C GLU A 291 -11.07 3.98 10.33
N CYS A 292 -11.43 3.89 9.06
CA CYS A 292 -11.69 5.05 8.20
C CYS A 292 -12.92 5.81 8.67
N GLN A 293 -14.00 5.10 9.03
CA GLN A 293 -15.20 5.71 9.61
C GLN A 293 -14.88 6.47 10.91
N GLU A 294 -14.00 5.91 11.75
CA GLU A 294 -13.49 6.63 12.91
C GLU A 294 -12.60 7.82 12.51
N LEU A 295 -11.75 7.69 11.48
CA LEU A 295 -10.86 8.76 11.00
C LEU A 295 -11.59 9.96 10.40
N ILE A 296 -12.77 9.74 9.80
CA ILE A 296 -13.67 10.81 9.33
C ILE A 296 -14.01 11.75 10.48
N ASN A 297 -14.25 11.21 11.69
CA ASN A 297 -14.46 12.02 12.88
C ASN A 297 -13.10 12.45 13.49
N PRO A 298 -12.71 13.75 13.40
CA PRO A 298 -11.39 14.19 13.84
C PRO A 298 -11.12 13.99 15.35
N SER A 299 -12.16 13.81 16.16
CA SER A 299 -12.02 13.54 17.60
C SER A 299 -11.59 12.11 17.94
N LYS A 300 -11.81 11.15 17.03
CA LYS A 300 -11.61 9.71 17.28
C LYS A 300 -10.21 9.22 16.91
N ARG A 301 -9.61 9.78 15.88
CA ARG A 301 -8.28 9.39 15.36
C ARG A 301 -7.39 10.62 15.15
N LYS A 302 -7.29 11.44 16.20
CA LYS A 302 -6.64 12.76 16.15
C LYS A 302 -5.18 12.66 15.73
N ASN A 303 -4.42 11.72 16.30
CA ASN A 303 -2.99 11.60 16.05
C ASN A 303 -2.72 10.95 14.70
N LEU A 304 -3.49 9.94 14.27
CA LEU A 304 -3.38 9.37 12.93
C LEU A 304 -3.71 10.40 11.85
N ARG A 305 -4.74 11.23 12.06
CA ARG A 305 -5.04 12.37 11.17
C ARG A 305 -3.90 13.38 11.14
N ALA A 306 -3.37 13.75 12.31
CA ALA A 306 -2.22 14.66 12.39
C ALA A 306 -0.97 14.10 11.69
N LEU A 307 -0.78 12.77 11.71
CA LEU A 307 0.31 12.11 10.97
C LEU A 307 0.11 12.26 9.46
N CYS A 308 -1.11 12.04 8.95
CA CYS A 308 -1.43 12.26 7.54
C CYS A 308 -1.19 13.71 7.11
N GLU A 309 -1.63 14.68 7.93
CA GLU A 309 -1.39 16.11 7.68
C GLU A 309 0.11 16.45 7.70
N ALA A 310 0.88 15.84 8.61
CA ALA A 310 2.32 16.04 8.68
C ALA A 310 3.06 15.45 7.47
N ILE A 311 2.62 14.28 6.94
CA ILE A 311 3.12 13.71 5.69
C ILE A 311 2.90 14.69 4.53
N LEU A 312 1.68 15.22 4.40
CA LEU A 312 1.35 16.19 3.34
C LEU A 312 2.17 17.47 3.45
N LYS A 313 2.35 17.98 4.67
CA LYS A 313 3.20 19.16 4.92
C LYS A 313 4.68 18.90 4.58
N GLN A 314 5.15 17.68 4.79
CA GLN A 314 6.53 17.28 4.49
C GLN A 314 6.78 17.15 2.98
N GLU A 315 5.76 16.83 2.20
CA GLU A 315 5.88 16.52 0.76
C GLU A 315 5.12 17.53 -0.11
N SER A 316 5.80 18.57 -0.59
CA SER A 316 5.19 19.66 -1.40
C SER A 316 4.58 19.21 -2.74
N LYS A 317 4.86 17.98 -3.17
CA LYS A 317 4.30 17.36 -4.38
C LYS A 317 3.07 16.51 -4.10
N LEU A 318 2.82 16.17 -2.84
CA LEU A 318 1.67 15.37 -2.45
C LEU A 318 0.45 16.28 -2.23
N LYS A 319 -0.56 16.18 -3.10
CA LYS A 319 -1.78 16.99 -3.02
C LYS A 319 -2.70 16.54 -1.89
N GLN A 320 -2.81 15.23 -1.68
CA GLN A 320 -3.78 14.65 -0.77
C GLN A 320 -3.45 13.21 -0.40
N ILE A 321 -4.09 12.75 0.68
CA ILE A 321 -4.21 11.33 1.04
C ILE A 321 -5.69 10.99 0.99
N ARG A 322 -6.07 10.02 0.15
CA ARG A 322 -7.44 9.54 -0.01
C ARG A 322 -7.61 8.17 0.62
N PHE A 323 -8.73 7.98 1.30
CA PHE A 323 -9.20 6.71 1.81
C PHE A 323 -10.43 6.31 1.00
N VAL A 324 -10.31 5.22 0.26
CA VAL A 324 -11.21 4.90 -0.84
C VAL A 324 -11.72 3.47 -0.67
N VAL A 325 -13.03 3.31 -0.83
CA VAL A 325 -13.66 2.00 -0.84
C VAL A 325 -13.91 1.54 -2.27
N LEU A 326 -13.47 0.33 -2.60
CA LEU A 326 -13.76 -0.28 -3.89
C LEU A 326 -15.19 -0.83 -3.90
N ARG A 327 -15.92 -0.53 -4.98
CA ARG A 327 -17.29 -0.94 -5.22
C ARG A 327 -17.37 -1.70 -6.54
N ILE A 328 -18.31 -2.62 -6.58
CA ILE A 328 -18.72 -3.29 -7.82
C ILE A 328 -19.83 -2.44 -8.45
N GLU A 329 -19.76 -2.19 -9.75
CA GLU A 329 -20.86 -1.59 -10.52
C GLU A 329 -21.93 -2.62 -10.91
N ASP A 330 -23.10 -2.10 -11.27
CA ASP A 330 -24.16 -2.91 -11.87
C ASP A 330 -23.65 -3.58 -13.16
N ILE A 331 -24.15 -4.78 -13.44
CA ILE A 331 -23.69 -5.60 -14.57
C ILE A 331 -23.86 -4.87 -15.92
N ASP A 332 -24.88 -4.01 -16.04
CA ASP A 332 -25.16 -3.24 -17.25
C ASP A 332 -24.11 -2.14 -17.53
N LYS A 333 -23.29 -1.79 -16.52
CA LYS A 333 -22.18 -0.84 -16.64
C LYS A 333 -20.81 -1.53 -16.67
N ALA A 334 -20.79 -2.86 -16.70
CA ALA A 334 -19.57 -3.61 -16.68
C ALA A 334 -18.74 -3.36 -17.94
N VAL A 335 -17.44 -3.11 -17.75
CA VAL A 335 -16.44 -2.99 -18.81
C VAL A 335 -15.94 -4.41 -19.12
N PRO A 336 -16.18 -4.93 -20.33
CA PRO A 336 -15.75 -6.28 -20.65
C PRO A 336 -14.23 -6.41 -20.63
N LEU A 337 -13.71 -7.39 -19.90
CA LEU A 337 -12.28 -7.67 -19.82
C LEU A 337 -11.81 -8.50 -21.02
N LYS A 338 -11.77 -7.87 -22.20
CA LYS A 338 -11.49 -8.51 -23.51
C LYS A 338 -10.16 -9.26 -23.58
N ASN A 339 -9.22 -8.95 -22.70
CA ASN A 339 -7.91 -9.57 -22.67
C ASN A 339 -7.86 -10.84 -21.80
N VAL A 340 -8.95 -11.19 -21.11
CA VAL A 340 -9.00 -12.38 -20.26
C VAL A 340 -9.69 -13.52 -21.03
N GLN A 341 -8.93 -14.57 -21.35
CA GLN A 341 -9.44 -15.74 -22.07
C GLN A 341 -10.36 -16.59 -21.18
N ASN A 342 -11.42 -17.12 -21.79
CA ASN A 342 -12.47 -17.89 -21.12
C ASN A 342 -13.17 -17.09 -20.00
N TRP A 343 -13.17 -15.76 -20.11
CA TRP A 343 -13.94 -14.88 -19.26
C TRP A 343 -15.42 -14.93 -19.68
N SER A 344 -16.29 -15.32 -18.76
CA SER A 344 -17.74 -15.28 -18.98
C SER A 344 -18.22 -13.84 -18.86
N SER A 345 -19.08 -13.39 -19.79
CA SER A 345 -19.72 -12.07 -19.69
C SER A 345 -20.61 -11.94 -18.45
N GLU A 346 -21.03 -13.06 -17.85
CA GLU A 346 -21.75 -13.05 -16.56
C GLU A 346 -20.85 -12.65 -15.38
N LEU A 347 -19.53 -12.79 -15.57
CA LEU A 347 -18.49 -12.32 -14.65
C LEU A 347 -18.03 -10.90 -14.97
N ASP A 348 -18.49 -10.27 -16.06
CA ASP A 348 -18.16 -8.87 -16.36
C ASP A 348 -18.58 -8.00 -15.16
N ARG A 349 -17.61 -7.25 -14.65
CA ARG A 349 -17.77 -6.24 -13.61
C ARG A 349 -16.91 -5.05 -13.98
N SER A 350 -17.48 -3.86 -13.83
CA SER A 350 -16.69 -2.68 -13.59
C SER A 350 -16.52 -2.52 -12.10
N TYR A 351 -15.33 -2.11 -11.72
CA TYR A 351 -15.09 -1.54 -10.42
C TYR A 351 -15.24 -0.02 -10.52
N ARG A 352 -15.83 0.55 -9.49
CA ARG A 352 -15.72 1.98 -9.21
C ARG A 352 -15.19 2.15 -7.81
N ALA A 353 -14.68 3.32 -7.51
CA ALA A 353 -14.12 3.62 -6.22
C ALA A 353 -14.82 4.84 -5.63
N GLU A 354 -15.18 4.74 -4.36
CA GLU A 354 -15.88 5.78 -3.64
C GLU A 354 -14.95 6.35 -2.58
N THR A 355 -14.66 7.64 -2.66
CA THR A 355 -13.84 8.31 -1.66
C THR A 355 -14.64 8.56 -0.38
N LEU A 356 -14.23 7.92 0.71
CA LEU A 356 -14.85 8.13 2.02
C LEU A 356 -14.26 9.35 2.74
N LEU A 357 -12.97 9.60 2.52
CA LEU A 357 -12.26 10.72 3.12
C LEU A 357 -11.11 11.17 2.22
N THR A 358 -11.03 12.47 1.99
CA THR A 358 -9.85 13.15 1.46
C THR A 358 -9.24 14.00 2.57
N ILE A 359 -7.95 13.83 2.83
CA ILE A 359 -7.15 14.78 3.61
C ILE A 359 -6.32 15.60 2.61
N PRO A 360 -6.69 16.85 2.31
CA PRO A 360 -5.96 17.68 1.37
C PRO A 360 -4.71 18.27 2.03
N SER A 361 -3.70 18.55 1.21
CA SER A 361 -2.57 19.38 1.62
C SER A 361 -3.07 20.79 1.95
N LYS A 362 -2.55 21.37 3.03
CA LYS A 362 -2.78 22.78 3.37
C LYS A 362 -1.80 23.56 2.51
N GLY A 363 -2.33 24.21 1.46
CA GLY A 363 -1.57 24.88 0.39
C GLY A 363 -0.56 25.91 0.86
#